data_AF-A0A0M2GAY5-F1
#
_entry.id   AF-A0A0M2GAY5-F1
#
_cell.length_a   1.000
_cell.length_b   1.000
_cell.length_c   1.000
_cell.angle_alpha   90.00
_cell.angle_beta   90.00
_cell.angle_gamma   90.00
#
_symmetry.space_group_name_H-M   'P 1'
#
loop_
_entity.id
_entity.type
_entity.pdbx_description
1 polymer ?
#
loop_
_entity_poly.entity_id
_entity_poly.type
_entity_poly.pdbx_seq_one_letter_code
_entity_poly.pdbx_strand_id
1 'polypeptide(L)' 'VEQAVVRARLAGRLPEYMVPSAVVVVEALPVMPSGKLDRKALPAPDYSGSSVASGAPRDARQEILAG' A
#
# COMPACT_ATOMS: atom_id res chain seq x y z
N VAL A 1 10.01 9.76 -2.84
CA VAL A 1 8.58 10.15 -2.99
C VAL A 1 7.81 9.36 -1.96
N GLU A 2 6.98 10.00 -1.15
CA GLU A 2 6.17 9.31 -0.15
C GLU A 2 5.06 8.48 -0.82
N GLN A 3 4.81 7.27 -0.32
CA GLN A 3 3.88 6.29 -0.92
C GLN A 3 2.46 6.87 -1.08
N ALA A 4 2.00 7.67 -0.11
CA ALA A 4 0.71 8.34 -0.13
C ALA A 4 0.57 9.31 -1.33
N VAL A 5 1.64 10.01 -1.70
CA VAL A 5 1.65 10.95 -2.84
C VAL A 5 1.45 10.20 -4.15
N VAL A 6 2.06 9.02 -4.30
CA VAL A 6 1.89 8.19 -5.50
C VAL A 6 0.44 7.77 -5.66
N ARG A 7 -0.19 7.28 -4.59
CA ARG A 7 -1.60 6.86 -4.61
C ARG A 7 -2.54 8.04 -4.93
N ALA A 8 -2.33 9.19 -4.32
CA ALA A 8 -3.12 10.40 -4.58
C ALA A 8 -3.02 10.84 -6.05
N ARG A 9 -1.82 10.78 -6.64
CA ARG A 9 -1.61 11.10 -8.06
C ARG A 9 -2.31 10.12 -9.00
N LEU A 10 -2.32 8.82 -8.66
CA LEU A 10 -3.01 7.80 -9.44
C LEU A 10 -4.54 7.94 -9.35
N ALA A 11 -5.08 8.28 -8.18
CA ALA A 11 -6.52 8.51 -7.99
C ALA A 11 -7.07 9.65 -8.84
N GLY A 12 -6.25 10.66 -9.17
CA GLY A 12 -6.64 11.73 -10.11
C GLY A 12 -6.64 11.31 -11.59
N ARG A 13 -6.19 10.10 -11.93
CA ARG A 13 -5.98 9.64 -13.32
C ARG A 13 -6.62 8.29 -13.65
N LEU A 14 -6.93 7.49 -12.64
CA LEU A 14 -7.46 6.14 -12.76
C LEU A 14 -8.83 6.04 -12.08
N PRO A 15 -9.74 5.21 -12.59
CA PRO A 15 -10.92 4.78 -11.82
C PRO A 15 -10.52 4.19 -10.48
N GLU A 16 -11.37 4.34 -9.47
CA GLU A 16 -11.08 3.96 -8.08
C GLU A 16 -10.60 2.51 -7.95
N TYR A 17 -11.25 1.57 -8.65
CA TYR A 17 -10.92 0.15 -8.63
C TYR A 17 -9.56 -0.21 -9.26
N MET A 18 -8.89 0.74 -9.91
CA MET A 18 -7.55 0.57 -10.49
C MET A 18 -6.46 1.24 -9.64
N VAL A 19 -6.83 1.96 -8.58
CA VAL A 19 -5.85 2.58 -7.67
C VAL A 19 -5.30 1.50 -6.73
N PRO A 20 -3.97 1.28 -6.68
CA PRO A 20 -3.40 0.26 -5.81
C PRO A 20 -3.71 0.49 -4.33
N SER A 21 -4.04 -0.58 -3.61
CA SER A 21 -4.24 -0.55 -2.16
C SER A 21 -2.93 -0.33 -1.38
N ALA A 22 -1.79 -0.79 -1.93
CA ALA A 22 -0.47 -0.61 -1.33
C ALA A 22 0.57 -0.21 -2.39
N VAL A 23 1.61 0.53 -1.97
CA VAL A 23 2.77 0.91 -2.79
C VAL A 23 4.03 0.58 -1.99
N VAL A 24 4.80 -0.40 -2.46
CA VAL A 24 6.01 -0.86 -1.75
C VAL A 24 7.24 -0.32 -2.49
N VAL A 25 8.13 0.35 -1.75
CA VAL A 25 9.43 0.79 -2.27
C VAL A 25 10.40 -0.37 -2.14
N VAL A 26 11.06 -0.71 -3.25
CA VAL A 26 12.14 -1.71 -3.30
C VAL A 26 13.39 -1.04 -3.86
N GLU A 27 14.57 -1.43 -3.37
CA GLU A 27 15.83 -0.92 -3.92
C GLU A 27 16.08 -1.42 -5.36
N ALA A 28 15.69 -2.67 -5.64
CA ALA A 28 15.78 -3.28 -6.95
C ALA A 28 14.60 -4.24 -7.18
N LEU A 29 14.21 -4.42 -8.44
CA LEU A 29 13.23 -5.42 -8.81
C LEU A 29 13.86 -6.82 -8.74
N PRO A 30 13.26 -7.79 -8.04
CA PRO A 30 13.76 -9.15 -8.01
C PRO A 30 13.58 -9.77 -9.40
N VAL A 31 14.67 -10.27 -9.99
CA VAL A 31 14.64 -10.88 -11.31
C VAL A 31 15.19 -12.31 -11.24
N MET A 32 14.59 -13.20 -12.04
CA MET A 32 15.11 -14.54 -12.29
C MET A 32 16.42 -14.45 -13.09
N PRO A 33 17.23 -15.53 -13.17
CA PRO A 33 18.44 -15.56 -14.01
C PRO A 33 18.22 -15.22 -15.49
N SER A 34 16.99 -15.40 -15.98
CA SER A 34 16.58 -15.01 -17.34
C SER A 34 16.32 -13.50 -17.51
N GLY A 35 16.42 -12.70 -16.45
CA GLY A 35 16.13 -11.26 -16.42
C GLY A 35 14.64 -10.92 -16.27
N LYS A 36 13.74 -11.90 -16.22
CA LYS A 36 12.31 -11.67 -16.00
C LYS A 36 12.01 -11.43 -14.52
N LEU A 37 11.01 -10.58 -14.24
CA LEU A 37 10.53 -10.32 -12.88
C LEU A 37 10.15 -11.62 -12.15
N ASP A 38 10.75 -11.85 -10.99
CA ASP A 38 10.31 -12.89 -10.07
C ASP A 38 9.21 -12.34 -9.14
N ARG A 39 7.96 -12.58 -9.52
CA ARG A 39 6.80 -12.11 -8.76
C ARG A 39 6.67 -12.75 -7.38
N LYS A 40 7.23 -13.95 -7.18
CA LYS A 40 7.16 -14.66 -5.89
C LYS A 40 8.14 -14.08 -4.88
N ALA A 41 9.23 -13.50 -5.38
CA ALA A 41 10.23 -12.81 -4.56
C ALA A 41 9.88 -11.34 -4.27
N LEU A 42 8.75 -10.83 -4.76
CA LEU A 42 8.29 -9.49 -4.39
C LEU A 42 7.94 -9.46 -2.89
N PRO A 43 8.40 -8.43 -2.15
CA PRO A 43 8.06 -8.30 -0.75
C PRO A 43 6.56 -8.11 -0.57
N ALA A 44 6.01 -8.73 0.46
CA ALA A 44 4.63 -8.52 0.83
C ALA A 44 4.44 -7.06 1.29
N PRO A 45 3.36 -6.39 0.85
CA PRO A 45 3.01 -5.08 1.38
C PRO A 45 2.68 -5.17 2.86
N ASP A 46 3.24 -4.24 3.64
CA ASP A 46 2.87 -4.05 5.03
C ASP A 46 1.63 -3.16 5.11
N TYR A 47 0.52 -3.75 5.56
CA TYR A 47 -0.76 -3.05 5.73
C TYR A 47 -0.90 -2.39 7.10
N SER A 48 0.02 -2.64 8.04
CA SER A 48 -0.03 -2.03 9.38
C SER A 48 0.14 -0.50 9.32
N GLY A 49 0.89 0.00 8.33
CA GLY A 49 1.10 1.43 8.08
C GLY A 49 0.05 2.10 7.16
N SER A 50 -0.88 1.34 6.55
CA SER A 50 -1.93 1.89 5.67
C SER A 50 -3.11 2.47 6.45
N SER A 51 -2.93 2.78 7.73
CA SER A 51 -3.92 3.53 8.47
C SER A 51 -3.76 5.02 8.10
N VAL A 52 -4.73 5.53 7.36
CA VAL A 52 -5.05 6.97 7.35
C VAL A 52 -5.51 7.46 8.75
N ALA A 53 -5.34 6.63 9.79
CA ALA A 53 -5.49 6.90 11.19
C ALA A 53 -4.68 5.89 12.02
N SER A 54 -3.37 6.08 12.18
CA SER A 54 -2.67 5.59 13.39
C SER A 54 -3.03 6.48 14.60
N GLY A 55 -4.29 6.91 14.68
CA GLY A 55 -4.85 7.55 15.86
C GLY A 55 -5.64 6.49 16.59
N ALA A 56 -5.53 6.48 17.93
CA ALA A 56 -6.45 5.73 18.77
C ALA A 56 -7.91 5.99 18.32
N PRO A 57 -8.82 5.01 18.49
CA PRO A 57 -10.25 5.24 18.29
C PRO A 57 -10.67 6.58 18.88
N ARG A 58 -11.30 7.43 18.06
CA ARG A 58 -11.66 8.80 18.44
C ARG A 58 -13.06 8.89 19.01
N ASP A 59 -13.85 7.82 18.91
CA ASP A 59 -15.19 7.71 19.45
C ASP A 59 -15.57 6.25 19.77
N ALA A 60 -16.68 6.08 20.50
CA ALA A 60 -17.19 4.78 20.91
C ALA A 60 -17.55 3.86 19.73
N ARG A 61 -17.91 4.40 18.55
CA ARG A 61 -18.21 3.57 17.38
C ARG A 61 -16.93 2.97 16.81
N GLN A 62 -15.85 3.75 16.77
CA GLN A 62 -14.53 3.30 16.36
C GLN A 62 -13.95 2.29 17.36
N GLU A 63 -14.19 2.48 18.66
CA GLU A 63 -13.78 1.50 19.69
C GLU A 63 -14.48 0.15 19.49
N ILE A 64 -15.80 0.16 19.24
CA ILE A 64 -16.57 -1.07 18.97
C ILE A 64 -16.11 -1.77 17.67
N LEU A 65 -15.68 -1.01 16.65
CA LEU A 65 -15.20 -1.59 15.39
C LEU A 65 -13.77 -2.16 15.50
N ALA A 66 -12.94 -1.58 16.37
CA ALA A 66 -11.54 -1.97 16.54
C ALA A 66 -11.33 -3.11 17.56
N GLY A 67 -12.35 -3.46 18.35
CA GLY A 67 -12.36 -4.53 19.36
C GLY A 67 -13.05 -5.80 18.88
#